data_AF-A0A336JPA3-F1
#
_entry.id   AF-A0A336JPA3-F1
#
_cell.length_a   1.000
_cell.length_b   1.000
_cell.length_c   1.000
_cell.angle_alpha   90.00
_cell.angle_beta   90.00
_cell.angle_gamma   90.00
#
_symmetry.space_group_name_H-M   'P 1'
#
loop_
_entity.id
_entity.type
_entity.pdbx_description
1 polymer ?
#
loop_
_entity_poly.entity_id
_entity_poly.type
_entity_poly.pdbx_seq_one_letter_code
_entity_poly.pdbx_strand_id
1 'polypeptide(L)'
;MLVARGRLNLLMSPLRWFDQVMERSGLSLAALTPDVLVASSFLPGFPHRDPADRIIAATAREYGYRLITRDRSLLAYAREGHIQALAC
;
A
#
# COMPACT_ATOMS: atom_id res chain seq x y z
N MET A 1 -8.97 -8.19 -3.24
CA MET A 1 -9.80 -9.41 -3.22
C MET A 1 -9.49 -10.34 -4.40
N LEU A 2 -8.27 -10.87 -4.54
CA LEU A 2 -7.92 -11.75 -5.68
C LEU A 2 -8.26 -13.21 -5.39
N VAL A 3 -7.71 -13.78 -4.30
CA VAL A 3 -7.98 -15.15 -3.87
C VAL A 3 -9.46 -15.36 -3.56
N ALA A 4 -10.06 -14.48 -2.76
CA ALA A 4 -11.49 -14.54 -2.41
C ALA A 4 -12.44 -14.42 -3.62
N ARG A 5 -11.98 -13.84 -4.75
CA ARG A 5 -12.76 -13.77 -6.00
C ARG A 5 -12.31 -14.81 -7.05
N GLY A 6 -11.49 -15.79 -6.67
CA GLY A 6 -10.98 -16.82 -7.58
C GLY A 6 -10.07 -16.31 -8.70
N ARG A 7 -9.57 -15.07 -8.60
CA ARG A 7 -8.68 -14.46 -9.61
C ARG A 7 -7.21 -14.82 -9.42
N LEU A 8 -6.88 -15.44 -8.29
CA LEU A 8 -5.55 -15.93 -7.97
C LEU A 8 -5.69 -17.23 -7.17
N ASN A 9 -5.10 -18.31 -7.67
CA ASN A 9 -5.06 -19.60 -6.98
C ASN A 9 -3.71 -19.73 -6.28
N LEU A 10 -3.73 -19.93 -4.97
CA LEU A 10 -2.55 -20.20 -4.17
C LEU A 10 -2.57 -21.66 -3.71
N LEU A 11 -1.40 -22.30 -3.67
CA LEU A 11 -1.24 -23.66 -3.14
C LEU A 11 -1.35 -23.73 -1.61
N MET A 12 -1.49 -22.57 -0.95
CA MET A 12 -1.61 -22.42 0.49
C MET A 12 -2.52 -21.24 0.84
N SER A 13 -2.84 -21.05 2.13
CA SER A 13 -3.65 -19.91 2.56
C SER A 13 -2.93 -18.57 2.33
N PRO A 14 -3.66 -17.46 2.09
CA PRO A 14 -3.05 -16.15 1.89
C PRO A 14 -2.13 -15.71 3.03
N LEU A 15 -2.48 -16.02 4.29
CA LEU A 15 -1.67 -15.69 5.45
C LEU A 15 -0.34 -16.47 5.43
N ARG A 16 -0.37 -17.79 5.19
CA ARG A 16 0.85 -18.60 5.08
C ARG A 16 1.75 -18.14 3.93
N TRP A 17 1.16 -17.76 2.80
CA TRP A 17 1.91 -17.20 1.69
C TRP A 17 2.60 -15.90 2.09
N PHE A 18 1.89 -15.01 2.78
CA PHE A 18 2.42 -13.74 3.26
C PHE A 18 3.58 -13.94 4.24
N ASP A 19 3.41 -14.83 5.22
CA ASP A 19 4.44 -15.15 6.22
C ASP A 19 5.73 -15.65 5.53
N GLN A 20 5.62 -16.55 4.56
CA GLN A 20 6.78 -17.04 3.79
C GLN A 20 7.50 -15.96 2.99
N VAL A 21 6.77 -14.98 2.45
CA VAL A 21 7.39 -13.83 1.76
C VAL A 21 8.17 -12.98 2.75
N MET A 22 7.59 -12.68 3.92
CA MET A 22 8.25 -11.87 4.94
C MET A 22 9.52 -12.53 5.46
N GLU A 23 9.48 -13.83 5.75
CA GLU A 23 10.65 -14.61 6.22
C GLU A 23 11.83 -14.60 5.23
N ARG A 24 11.56 -14.54 3.92
CA ARG A 24 12.59 -14.72 2.86
C ARG A 24 13.11 -13.43 2.25
N SER A 25 12.43 -12.31 2.46
CA SER A 25 12.64 -11.09 1.66
C SER A 25 13.46 -10.02 2.36
N GLY A 26 13.76 -10.17 3.65
CA GLY A 26 14.41 -9.12 4.46
C GLY A 26 13.55 -7.85 4.60
N LEU A 27 12.26 -7.92 4.26
CA LEU A 27 11.33 -6.80 4.36
C LEU A 27 10.87 -6.62 5.79
N SER A 28 10.55 -5.37 6.14
CA SER A 28 9.87 -5.04 7.40
C SER A 28 8.43 -4.62 7.10
N LEU A 29 7.49 -5.12 7.90
CA LEU A 29 6.10 -4.74 7.77
C LEU A 29 5.89 -3.35 8.37
N ALA A 30 5.41 -2.41 7.56
CA ALA A 30 5.04 -1.09 8.05
C ALA A 30 3.84 -1.18 9.00
N ALA A 31 3.92 -0.52 10.16
CA ALA A 31 2.85 -0.55 11.15
C ALA A 31 1.66 0.31 10.71
N LEU A 32 0.46 -0.28 10.75
CA LEU A 32 -0.80 0.41 10.51
C LEU A 32 -1.36 0.94 11.83
N THR A 33 -0.73 1.97 12.36
CA THR A 33 -1.15 2.60 13.63
C THR A 33 -2.50 3.33 13.46
N PRO A 34 -3.21 3.61 14.57
CA PRO A 34 -4.39 4.46 14.52
C PRO A 34 -4.14 5.79 13.81
N ASP A 35 -2.99 6.43 14.03
CA ASP A 35 -2.58 7.66 13.37
C ASP A 35 -2.54 7.52 11.84
N VAL A 36 -1.90 6.45 11.32
CA VAL A 36 -1.87 6.16 9.88
C VAL A 36 -3.28 5.92 9.33
N LEU A 37 -4.11 5.15 10.05
CA LEU A 37 -5.46 4.83 9.61
C LEU A 37 -6.36 6.07 9.59
N VAL A 38 -6.26 6.94 10.60
CA VAL A 38 -6.96 8.23 10.64
C VAL A 38 -6.44 9.14 9.52
N ALA A 39 -5.13 9.30 9.37
CA ALA A 39 -4.50 10.12 8.32
C ALA A 39 -4.95 9.70 6.91
N SER A 40 -5.16 8.40 6.67
CA SER A 40 -5.69 7.89 5.39
C SER A 40 -7.05 8.47 5.00
N SER A 41 -7.84 8.92 5.98
CA SER A 41 -9.15 9.54 5.76
C SER A 41 -9.06 11.03 5.39
N PHE A 42 -7.91 11.67 5.63
CA PHE A 42 -7.71 13.11 5.46
C PHE A 42 -6.60 13.47 4.46
N LEU A 43 -6.23 12.54 3.56
CA LEU A 43 -5.27 12.81 2.49
C LEU A 43 -5.75 13.94 1.58
N PRO A 44 -4.98 15.04 1.43
CA PRO A 44 -5.38 16.18 0.61
C PRO A 44 -5.40 15.77 -0.86
N GLY A 45 -6.47 16.12 -1.59
CA GLY A 45 -6.54 15.90 -3.04
C GLY A 45 -6.49 14.44 -3.51
N PHE A 46 -6.64 13.46 -2.61
CA PHE A 46 -6.42 12.05 -2.97
C PHE A 46 -7.45 11.57 -4.00
N PRO A 47 -7.01 10.95 -5.11
CA PRO A 47 -7.87 10.70 -6.26
C PRO A 47 -8.87 9.55 -6.04
N HIS A 48 -8.66 8.69 -5.04
CA HIS A 48 -9.39 7.44 -4.89
C HIS A 48 -10.23 7.34 -3.61
N ARG A 49 -11.35 6.61 -3.75
CA ARG A 49 -12.20 6.15 -2.64
C ARG A 49 -11.79 4.76 -2.12
N ASP A 50 -10.82 4.11 -2.76
CA ASP A 50 -10.35 2.79 -2.32
C ASP A 50 -9.59 2.89 -0.98
N PRO A 51 -10.04 2.19 0.08
CA PRO A 51 -9.39 2.27 1.38
C PRO A 51 -7.94 1.78 1.39
N ALA A 52 -7.59 0.78 0.58
CA ALA A 52 -6.24 0.22 0.59
C ALA A 52 -5.24 1.21 -0.01
N ASP A 53 -5.58 1.85 -1.14
CA ASP A 53 -4.73 2.87 -1.76
C ASP A 53 -4.50 4.06 -0.81
N ARG A 54 -5.54 4.46 -0.08
CA ARG A 54 -5.46 5.54 0.92
C ARG A 54 -4.54 5.16 2.08
N ILE A 55 -4.67 3.94 2.60
CA ILE A 55 -3.81 3.45 3.68
C ILE A 55 -2.35 3.39 3.20
N ILE A 56 -2.10 2.90 1.97
CA ILE A 56 -0.76 2.85 1.38
C ILE A 56 -0.16 4.25 1.26
N ALA A 57 -0.90 5.21 0.70
CA ALA A 57 -0.41 6.58 0.53
C ALA A 57 -0.17 7.29 1.86
N ALA A 58 -1.06 7.12 2.84
CA ALA A 58 -0.86 7.67 4.18
C ALA A 58 0.33 7.03 4.87
N THR A 59 0.49 5.71 4.79
CA THR A 59 1.67 5.01 5.34
C THR A 59 2.97 5.57 4.73
N ALA A 60 3.01 5.74 3.41
CA ALA A 60 4.18 6.31 2.74
C ALA A 60 4.47 7.75 3.19
N ARG A 61 3.41 8.56 3.38
CA ARG A 61 3.52 9.94 3.82
C ARG A 61 3.99 10.07 5.27
N GLU A 62 3.34 9.37 6.19
CA GLU A 62 3.60 9.45 7.65
C GLU A 62 5.02 8.97 7.99
N TYR A 63 5.48 7.89 7.36
CA TYR A 63 6.81 7.37 7.61
C TYR A 63 7.89 7.93 6.67
N GLY A 64 7.54 8.80 5.72
CA GLY A 64 8.48 9.34 4.74
C GLY A 64 9.05 8.29 3.77
N TYR A 65 8.35 7.17 3.56
CA TYR A 65 8.77 6.11 2.66
C TYR A 65 8.55 6.48 1.19
N ARG A 66 9.33 5.84 0.31
CA ARG A 66 9.14 5.92 -1.14
C ARG A 66 8.28 4.77 -1.63
N LEU A 67 7.13 5.10 -2.22
CA LEU A 67 6.19 4.12 -2.75
C LEU A 67 6.65 3.61 -4.13
N ILE A 68 6.90 2.30 -4.26
CA ILE A 68 7.16 1.67 -5.56
C ILE A 68 5.83 1.15 -6.11
N THR A 69 5.37 1.66 -7.26
CA THR A 69 4.06 1.26 -7.81
C THR A 69 3.95 1.45 -9.32
N ARG A 70 3.11 0.62 -9.96
CA ARG A 70 2.63 0.79 -11.35
C ARG A 70 1.34 1.58 -11.44
N ASP A 71 0.73 1.92 -10.31
CA ASP A 71 -0.53 2.63 -10.27
C ASP A 71 -0.34 4.09 -10.74
N ARG A 72 -1.00 4.43 -11.85
CA ARG A 72 -0.83 5.74 -12.50
C ARG A 72 -1.37 6.90 -11.65
N SER A 73 -2.39 6.65 -10.83
CA SER A 73 -3.01 7.67 -10.01
C SER A 73 -2.16 7.98 -8.79
N LEU A 74 -1.58 6.96 -8.15
CA LEU A 74 -0.61 7.16 -7.08
C LEU A 74 0.66 7.87 -7.59
N LEU A 75 1.11 7.54 -8.80
CA LEU A 75 2.21 8.26 -9.45
C LEU A 75 1.84 9.71 -9.83
N ALA A 76 0.59 9.99 -10.17
CA ALA A 76 0.10 11.37 -10.39
C ALA A 76 0.06 12.15 -9.08
N TYR A 77 -0.48 11.53 -8.02
CA TYR A 77 -0.51 12.09 -6.68
C TYR A 77 0.89 12.41 -6.14
N ALA A 78 1.87 11.56 -6.43
CA ALA A 78 3.28 11.81 -6.13
C ALA A 78 3.87 12.99 -6.92
N ARG A 79 3.50 13.17 -8.20
CA ARG A 79 3.94 14.29 -9.03
C ARG A 79 3.41 15.65 -8.55
N GLU A 80 2.28 15.65 -7.84
CA GLU A 80 1.74 16.83 -7.15
C GLU A 80 2.47 17.12 -5.81
N GLY A 81 3.46 16.30 -5.44
CA GLY A 81 4.29 16.51 -4.25
C GLY A 81 3.70 15.96 -2.95
N HIS A 82 2.63 15.18 -3.02
CA HIS A 82 1.95 14.68 -1.82
C HIS A 82 2.62 13.47 -1.16
N ILE A 83 3.34 12.66 -1.94
CA ILE A 83 4.12 11.50 -1.49
C ILE A 83 5.36 11.33 -2.38
N GLN A 84 6.35 10.56 -1.91
CA GLN A 84 7.46 10.11 -2.77
C GLN A 84 7.09 8.80 -3.46
N ALA A 85 7.34 8.68 -4.77
CA ALA A 85 7.10 7.44 -5.50
C ALA A 85 8.14 7.14 -6.59
N LEU A 86 8.26 5.86 -6.93
CA LEU A 86 9.05 5.32 -8.03
C LEU A 86 8.17 4.38 -8.88
N ALA A 87 8.20 4.54 -10.20
CA ALA A 87 7.53 3.62 -11.11
C ALA A 87 8.34 2.32 -11.30
N CYS A 88 7.67 1.18 -11.43
CA CYS A 88 8.28 -0.13 -11.68
C CYS A 88 7.63 -0.90 -12.83
#